data_AF-A0A4Y8AX91-F1
#
_entry.id   AF-A0A4Y8AX91-F1
#
_cell.length_a   1.000
_cell.length_b   1.000
_cell.length_c   1.000
_cell.angle_alpha   90.00
_cell.angle_beta   90.00
_cell.angle_gamma   90.00
#
_symmetry.space_group_name_H-M   'P 1'
#
loop_
_entity.id
_entity.type
_entity.pdbx_description
1 polymer ?
#
loop_
_entity_poly.entity_id
_entity_poly.type
_entity_poly.pdbx_seq_one_letter_code
_entity_poly.pdbx_strand_id
1 'polypeptide(L)'
;MNIEICINSLEGAIIAQKYGAKRVELCSALSVGGLTPSYGLIKQCAQKKIVDVHVIIRPKEGGFVYNFNDIELMKIDILEAKRAGAIGVVFGVLTVDNTVSNYNAILVEFAKSLNLEVTFHRAFDFLTDYKSGIEKLIEIGFDRVLTSSTKPTAIEGIEVITSLQRFFGDKIQIMAGSGKWCEPKKCFAIS
;
A
#
# COMPACT_ATOMS: atom_id res chain seq x y z
N MET A 1 -15.94 8.39 -2.56
CA MET A 1 -15.42 7.03 -2.76
C MET A 1 -14.14 7.12 -3.58
N ASN A 2 -12.99 6.75 -3.00
CA ASN A 2 -11.72 6.67 -3.73
C ASN A 2 -11.42 5.19 -3.95
N ILE A 3 -11.49 4.74 -5.20
CA ILE A 3 -11.13 3.37 -5.59
C ILE A 3 -9.65 3.39 -5.95
N GLU A 4 -8.87 2.49 -5.34
CA GLU A 4 -7.50 2.21 -5.73
C GLU A 4 -7.43 0.83 -6.38
N ILE A 5 -6.72 0.74 -7.49
CA ILE A 5 -6.59 -0.47 -8.29
C ILE A 5 -5.11 -0.83 -8.38
N CYS A 6 -4.76 -2.08 -8.07
CA CYS A 6 -3.42 -2.60 -8.32
C CYS A 6 -3.25 -2.84 -9.82
N ILE A 7 -2.22 -2.25 -10.40
CA ILE A 7 -1.88 -2.37 -11.82
C ILE A 7 -0.42 -2.78 -11.97
N ASN A 8 -0.07 -3.35 -13.14
CA ASN A 8 1.30 -3.76 -13.46
C ASN A 8 1.76 -3.31 -14.86
N SER A 9 1.02 -2.40 -15.50
CA SER A 9 1.35 -1.89 -16.83
C SER A 9 0.82 -0.47 -17.02
N LEU A 10 1.37 0.21 -18.03
CA LEU A 10 0.89 1.53 -18.45
C LEU A 10 -0.55 1.46 -18.97
N GLU A 11 -0.89 0.41 -19.71
CA GLU A 11 -2.25 0.15 -20.19
C GLU A 11 -3.22 0.03 -19.01
N GLY A 12 -2.79 -0.63 -17.93
CA GLY A 12 -3.56 -0.72 -16.69
C GLY A 12 -3.86 0.66 -16.09
N ALA A 13 -2.87 1.57 -16.06
CA ALA A 13 -3.07 2.94 -15.59
C ALA A 13 -4.08 3.71 -16.46
N ILE A 14 -3.98 3.57 -17.79
CA ILE A 14 -4.89 4.20 -18.76
C ILE A 14 -6.32 3.67 -18.57
N ILE A 15 -6.47 2.36 -18.40
CA ILE A 15 -7.76 1.72 -18.16
C ILE A 15 -8.35 2.19 -16.82
N ALA A 16 -7.54 2.21 -15.75
CA ALA A 16 -7.97 2.66 -14.44
C ALA A 16 -8.49 4.11 -14.49
N GLN A 17 -7.75 5.01 -15.15
CA GLN A 17 -8.19 6.38 -15.40
C GLN A 17 -9.55 6.42 -16.12
N LYS A 18 -9.67 5.65 -17.21
CA LYS A 18 -10.89 5.62 -18.04
C LYS A 18 -12.12 5.22 -17.23
N TYR A 19 -11.95 4.40 -16.19
CA TYR A 19 -13.01 4.00 -15.26
C TYR A 19 -13.09 4.86 -13.99
N GLY A 20 -12.42 6.01 -13.96
CA GLY A 20 -12.55 7.03 -12.91
C GLY A 20 -11.67 6.79 -11.68
N ALA A 21 -10.68 5.90 -11.73
CA ALA A 21 -9.71 5.77 -10.67
C ALA A 21 -8.89 7.06 -10.57
N LYS A 22 -8.84 7.66 -9.39
CA LYS A 22 -7.99 8.83 -9.11
C LYS A 22 -6.55 8.43 -8.81
N ARG A 23 -6.38 7.23 -8.27
CA ARG A 23 -5.10 6.70 -7.79
C ARG A 23 -5.00 5.22 -8.09
N VAL A 24 -3.77 4.77 -8.32
CA VAL A 24 -3.43 3.36 -8.57
C VAL A 24 -2.24 2.94 -7.72
N GLU A 25 -2.23 1.68 -7.30
CA GLU A 25 -1.04 1.03 -6.75
C GLU A 25 -0.32 0.33 -7.90
N LEU A 26 0.91 0.75 -8.20
CA LEU A 26 1.73 0.18 -9.26
C LEU A 26 2.67 -0.88 -8.68
N CYS A 27 2.55 -2.09 -9.21
CA CYS A 27 3.28 -3.28 -8.77
C CYS A 27 3.91 -4.01 -9.95
N SER A 28 5.00 -4.73 -9.72
CA SER A 28 5.37 -5.88 -10.56
C SER A 28 4.88 -7.18 -9.92
N ALA A 29 4.94 -8.30 -10.64
CA ALA A 29 4.73 -9.64 -10.09
C ALA A 29 3.47 -9.78 -9.18
N LEU A 30 2.30 -9.34 -9.68
CA LEU A 30 1.03 -9.43 -8.93
C LEU A 30 0.69 -10.86 -8.48
N SER A 31 1.16 -11.89 -9.19
CA SER A 31 0.98 -13.31 -8.83
C SER A 31 1.55 -13.69 -7.47
N VAL A 32 2.52 -12.92 -6.95
CA VAL A 32 3.15 -13.14 -5.62
C VAL A 32 2.80 -12.03 -4.64
N GLY A 33 1.72 -11.29 -4.90
CA GLY A 33 1.23 -10.21 -4.05
C GLY A 33 1.86 -8.84 -4.30
N GLY A 34 2.56 -8.67 -5.43
CA GLY A 34 3.17 -7.40 -5.81
C GLY A 34 4.61 -7.26 -5.32
N LEU A 35 5.52 -6.86 -6.21
CA LEU A 35 6.91 -6.50 -5.90
C LEU A 35 7.21 -5.11 -6.44
N THR A 36 8.33 -4.51 -6.01
CA THR A 36 8.77 -3.22 -6.54
C THR A 36 8.84 -3.26 -8.07
N PRO A 37 8.13 -2.38 -8.79
CA PRO A 37 8.18 -2.31 -10.25
C PRO A 37 9.49 -1.69 -10.74
N SER A 38 9.82 -1.91 -12.01
CA SER A 38 11.01 -1.29 -12.60
C SER A 38 10.86 0.23 -12.70
N TYR A 39 11.98 0.96 -12.57
CA TYR A 39 12.01 2.42 -12.71
C TYR A 39 11.35 2.91 -14.01
N GLY A 40 11.61 2.23 -15.12
CA GLY A 40 11.03 2.57 -16.42
C GLY A 40 9.50 2.53 -16.42
N LEU A 41 8.91 1.51 -15.78
CA LEU A 41 7.47 1.38 -15.66
C LEU A 41 6.87 2.47 -14.77
N ILE A 42 7.50 2.74 -13.62
CA ILE A 42 7.07 3.83 -12.71
C ILE A 42 7.06 5.15 -13.47
N LYS A 43 8.16 5.46 -14.15
CA LYS A 43 8.33 6.72 -14.89
C LYS A 43 7.31 6.87 -16.00
N GLN A 44 7.06 5.81 -16.78
CA GLN A 44 6.05 5.87 -17.83
C GLN A 44 4.65 6.12 -17.29
N CYS A 45 4.27 5.47 -16.19
CA CYS A 45 2.95 5.67 -15.58
C CYS A 45 2.81 7.08 -14.99
N ALA A 46 3.79 7.51 -14.19
CA ALA A 46 3.73 8.79 -13.48
C ALA A 46 3.80 10.01 -14.42
N GLN A 47 4.62 9.96 -15.48
CA GLN A 47 4.79 11.10 -16.40
C GLN A 47 3.54 11.45 -17.20
N LYS A 48 2.64 10.48 -17.42
CA LYS A 48 1.38 10.73 -18.12
C LYS A 48 0.42 11.60 -17.31
N LYS A 49 0.59 11.67 -15.98
CA LYS A 49 -0.24 12.46 -15.04
C LYS A 49 -1.74 12.22 -15.23
N ILE A 50 -2.09 10.99 -15.58
CA ILE A 50 -3.47 10.57 -15.83
C ILE A 50 -4.15 10.04 -14.57
N VAL A 51 -3.36 9.48 -13.65
CA VAL A 51 -3.74 9.02 -12.32
C VAL A 51 -2.59 9.25 -11.36
N ASP A 52 -2.90 9.40 -10.08
CA ASP A 52 -1.90 9.42 -9.03
C ASP A 52 -1.28 8.03 -8.87
N VAL A 53 0.05 7.96 -8.89
CA VAL A 53 0.79 6.70 -8.84
C VAL A 53 1.40 6.52 -7.45
N HIS A 54 0.93 5.47 -6.77
CA HIS A 54 1.54 4.94 -5.56
C HIS A 54 2.32 3.68 -5.91
N VAL A 55 3.59 3.60 -5.52
CA VAL A 55 4.47 2.48 -5.90
C VAL A 55 4.63 1.53 -4.73
N ILE A 56 4.39 0.23 -4.93
CA ILE A 56 4.75 -0.77 -3.93
C ILE A 56 6.28 -0.84 -3.80
N ILE A 57 6.78 -0.79 -2.57
CA ILE A 57 8.18 -0.96 -2.22
C ILE A 57 8.27 -2.28 -1.47
N ARG A 58 8.55 -3.35 -2.22
CA ARG A 58 8.63 -4.71 -1.72
C ARG A 58 9.72 -5.47 -2.49
N PRO A 59 10.92 -5.62 -1.91
CA PRO A 59 12.11 -6.04 -2.65
C PRO A 59 12.15 -7.54 -2.98
N LYS A 60 11.37 -8.36 -2.28
CA LYS A 60 11.33 -9.82 -2.46
C LYS A 60 9.96 -10.39 -2.13
N GLU A 61 9.67 -11.56 -2.71
CA GLU A 61 8.48 -12.34 -2.40
C GLU A 61 8.56 -13.00 -1.01
N GLY A 62 7.46 -13.64 -0.60
CA GLY A 62 7.34 -14.25 0.72
C GLY A 62 6.85 -13.26 1.79
N GLY A 63 7.39 -13.37 2.99
CA GLY A 63 6.95 -12.58 4.15
C GLY A 63 7.36 -11.09 4.12
N PHE A 64 7.12 -10.43 5.25
CA PHE A 64 7.37 -9.00 5.45
C PHE A 64 8.45 -8.72 6.49
N VAL A 65 9.26 -9.73 6.83
CA VAL A 65 10.38 -9.60 7.75
C VAL A 65 11.64 -9.30 6.96
N TYR A 66 12.23 -8.13 7.23
CA TYR A 66 13.35 -7.59 6.48
C TYR A 66 14.53 -7.32 7.41
N ASN A 67 15.74 -7.57 6.93
CA ASN A 67 16.97 -7.21 7.63
C ASN A 67 17.40 -5.78 7.28
N PHE A 68 18.45 -5.28 7.92
CA PHE A 68 18.93 -3.91 7.68
C PHE A 68 19.29 -3.62 6.21
N ASN A 69 19.91 -4.56 5.50
CA ASN A 69 20.27 -4.39 4.09
C ASN A 69 19.03 -4.30 3.19
N ASP A 70 17.99 -5.10 3.48
CA ASP A 70 16.70 -4.99 2.79
C ASP A 70 16.10 -3.58 2.98
N ILE A 71 16.17 -3.01 4.19
CA ILE A 71 15.66 -1.66 4.49
C ILE A 71 16.43 -0.57 3.73
N GLU A 72 17.76 -0.65 3.67
CA GLU A 72 18.56 0.30 2.87
C GLU A 72 18.25 0.19 1.38
N LEU A 73 17.99 -1.02 0.88
CA LEU A 73 17.55 -1.23 -0.50
C LEU A 73 16.16 -0.61 -0.74
N MET A 74 15.22 -0.79 0.19
CA MET A 74 13.89 -0.15 0.12
C MET A 74 13.99 1.38 0.11
N LYS A 75 14.93 1.99 0.84
CA LYS A 75 15.17 3.45 0.78
C LYS A 75 15.63 3.90 -0.62
N ILE A 76 16.50 3.13 -1.26
CA ILE A 76 16.91 3.39 -2.65
C ILE A 76 15.68 3.31 -3.57
N ASP A 77 14.86 2.28 -3.44
CA ASP A 77 13.63 2.13 -4.24
C ASP A 77 12.64 3.30 -4.01
N ILE A 78 12.48 3.77 -2.77
CA ILE A 78 11.64 4.96 -2.45
C ILE A 78 12.17 6.20 -3.16
N LEU A 79 13.49 6.43 -3.12
CA LEU A 79 14.12 7.56 -3.80
C LEU A 79 13.92 7.49 -5.32
N GLU A 80 14.09 6.31 -5.91
CA GLU A 80 13.91 6.11 -7.34
C GLU A 80 12.44 6.23 -7.77
N ALA A 81 11.50 5.76 -6.95
CA ALA A 81 10.07 5.98 -7.16
C ALA A 81 9.74 7.48 -7.18
N LYS A 82 10.30 8.27 -6.23
CA LYS A 82 10.14 9.73 -6.22
C LYS A 82 10.70 10.36 -7.50
N ARG A 83 11.92 9.98 -7.90
CA ARG A 83 12.58 10.48 -9.12
C ARG A 83 11.83 10.13 -10.39
N ALA A 84 11.15 8.99 -10.41
CA ALA A 84 10.28 8.58 -11.50
C ALA A 84 8.95 9.35 -11.54
N GLY A 85 8.57 10.04 -10.47
CA GLY A 85 7.39 10.90 -10.38
C GLY A 85 6.24 10.31 -9.56
N ALA A 86 6.47 9.23 -8.80
CA ALA A 86 5.47 8.74 -7.86
C ALA A 86 5.11 9.82 -6.83
N ILE A 87 3.85 9.84 -6.41
CA ILE A 87 3.37 10.77 -5.37
C ILE A 87 3.22 10.09 -4.00
N GLY A 88 3.28 8.76 -3.98
CA GLY A 88 3.27 7.98 -2.76
C GLY A 88 3.92 6.61 -2.94
N VAL A 89 4.15 5.95 -1.82
CA VAL A 89 4.77 4.64 -1.73
C VAL A 89 3.99 3.75 -0.77
N VAL A 90 4.06 2.44 -1.01
CA VAL A 90 3.28 1.43 -0.30
C VAL A 90 4.21 0.34 0.20
N PHE A 91 4.30 0.12 1.50
CA PHE A 91 5.18 -0.89 2.10
C PHE A 91 4.67 -1.33 3.47
N GLY A 92 5.32 -2.31 4.07
CA GLY A 92 5.06 -2.67 5.46
C GLY A 92 6.03 -3.72 5.94
N VAL A 93 6.65 -3.46 7.09
CA VAL A 93 7.65 -4.34 7.68
C VAL A 93 7.11 -4.93 8.98
N LEU A 94 7.23 -6.24 9.13
CA LEU A 94 6.83 -6.97 10.34
C LEU A 94 8.05 -7.51 11.08
N THR A 95 7.87 -7.77 12.37
CA THR A 95 8.77 -8.63 13.15
C THR A 95 8.47 -10.11 12.88
N VAL A 96 9.34 -11.00 13.37
CA VAL A 96 9.11 -12.46 13.30
C VAL A 96 7.85 -12.91 14.05
N ASP A 97 7.40 -12.13 15.03
CA ASP A 97 6.18 -12.37 15.82
C ASP A 97 4.93 -11.75 15.19
N ASN A 98 5.02 -11.31 13.93
CA ASN A 98 3.97 -10.60 13.20
C ASN A 98 3.43 -9.39 13.95
N THR A 99 4.34 -8.55 14.46
CA THR A 99 4.01 -7.21 14.98
C THR A 99 4.63 -6.14 14.09
N VAL A 100 4.19 -4.88 14.21
CA VAL A 100 4.73 -3.78 13.39
C VAL A 100 6.20 -3.52 13.77
N SER A 101 7.10 -3.60 12.80
CA SER A 101 8.53 -3.36 13.02
C SER A 101 8.85 -1.86 13.13
N ASN A 102 9.83 -1.51 13.97
CA ASN A 102 10.36 -0.15 14.08
C ASN A 102 11.07 0.33 12.80
N TYR A 103 11.46 -0.57 11.89
CA TYR A 103 11.99 -0.17 10.59
C TYR A 103 11.00 0.64 9.75
N ASN A 104 9.70 0.51 10.01
CA ASN A 104 8.73 1.36 9.34
C ASN A 104 8.92 2.85 9.66
N ALA A 105 9.34 3.22 10.87
CA ALA A 105 9.60 4.63 11.22
C ALA A 105 10.71 5.23 10.35
N ILE A 106 11.79 4.48 10.11
CA ILE A 106 12.89 4.91 9.24
C ILE A 106 12.40 5.14 7.81
N LEU A 107 11.61 4.21 7.27
CA LEU A 107 11.09 4.30 5.91
C LEU A 107 10.05 5.41 5.76
N VAL A 108 9.16 5.58 6.75
CA VAL A 108 8.15 6.65 6.75
C VAL A 108 8.82 8.02 6.84
N GLU A 109 9.74 8.22 7.79
CA GLU A 109 10.49 9.47 7.91
C GLU A 109 11.19 9.83 6.59
N PHE A 110 11.87 8.86 5.97
CA PHE A 110 12.55 9.05 4.70
C PHE A 110 11.58 9.41 3.57
N ALA A 111 10.49 8.67 3.41
CA ALA A 111 9.48 8.94 2.37
C ALA A 111 8.81 10.31 2.57
N LYS A 112 8.49 10.68 3.82
CA LYS A 112 7.93 11.99 4.17
C LYS A 112 8.90 13.14 3.88
N SER A 113 10.21 12.95 4.11
CA SER A 113 11.24 13.94 3.73
C SER A 113 11.27 14.24 2.22
N LEU A 114 10.78 13.29 1.40
CA LEU A 114 10.64 13.42 -0.04
C LEU A 114 9.24 13.91 -0.47
N ASN A 115 8.40 14.31 0.49
CA ASN A 115 7.01 14.71 0.28
C ASN A 115 6.21 13.64 -0.50
N LEU A 116 6.30 12.38 -0.02
CA LEU A 116 5.51 11.26 -0.49
C LEU A 116 4.45 10.89 0.54
N GLU A 117 3.28 10.49 0.06
CA GLU A 117 2.32 9.78 0.89
C GLU A 117 2.78 8.35 1.13
N VAL A 118 2.43 7.78 2.29
CA VAL A 118 2.84 6.44 2.71
C VAL A 118 1.62 5.59 3.08
N THR A 119 1.56 4.37 2.56
CA THR A 119 0.48 3.42 2.85
C THR A 119 1.06 2.13 3.41
N PHE A 120 0.54 1.69 4.56
CA PHE A 120 0.87 0.38 5.11
C PHE A 120 0.05 -0.68 4.38
N HIS A 121 0.73 -1.56 3.64
CA HIS A 121 0.05 -2.55 2.81
C HIS A 121 -0.53 -3.72 3.62
N ARG A 122 -0.94 -4.78 2.91
CA ARG A 122 -1.60 -5.97 3.49
C ARG A 122 -0.78 -6.80 4.48
N ALA A 123 0.47 -6.44 4.79
CA ALA A 123 1.12 -6.93 6.02
C ALA A 123 0.26 -6.72 7.28
N PHE A 124 -0.66 -5.75 7.25
CA PHE A 124 -1.62 -5.54 8.33
C PHE A 124 -2.48 -6.78 8.60
N ASP A 125 -2.85 -7.52 7.56
CA ASP A 125 -3.69 -8.71 7.65
C ASP A 125 -2.97 -9.91 8.31
N PHE A 126 -1.66 -9.79 8.56
CA PHE A 126 -0.85 -10.82 9.21
C PHE A 126 -0.58 -10.50 10.67
N LEU A 127 -0.98 -9.32 11.16
CA LEU A 127 -0.69 -8.89 12.53
C LEU A 127 -1.35 -9.81 13.56
N THR A 128 -0.57 -10.18 14.58
CA THR A 128 -1.08 -10.97 15.72
C THR A 128 -2.13 -10.20 16.52
N ASP A 129 -1.95 -8.88 16.67
CA ASP A 129 -2.95 -7.97 17.21
C ASP A 129 -3.07 -6.72 16.33
N TYR A 130 -4.15 -6.65 15.56
CA TYR A 130 -4.40 -5.53 14.65
C TYR A 130 -4.73 -4.22 15.37
N LYS A 131 -5.18 -4.27 16.65
CA LYS A 131 -5.55 -3.06 17.41
C LYS A 131 -4.31 -2.29 17.86
N SER A 132 -3.39 -2.95 18.55
CA SER A 132 -2.08 -2.35 18.87
C SER A 132 -1.30 -2.02 17.58
N GLY A 133 -1.46 -2.85 16.54
CA GLY A 133 -0.93 -2.59 15.22
C GLY A 133 -1.33 -1.24 14.64
N ILE A 134 -2.62 -0.94 14.55
CA ILE A 134 -3.07 0.33 13.95
C ILE A 134 -2.67 1.56 14.78
N GLU A 135 -2.68 1.45 16.11
CA GLU A 135 -2.18 2.52 16.99
C GLU A 135 -0.70 2.81 16.70
N LYS A 136 0.10 1.76 16.52
CA LYS A 136 1.52 1.92 16.16
C LYS A 136 1.71 2.53 14.77
N LEU A 137 0.88 2.17 13.78
CA LEU A 137 0.94 2.77 12.45
C LEU A 137 0.63 4.27 12.47
N ILE A 138 -0.34 4.68 13.30
CA ILE A 138 -0.66 6.10 13.52
C ILE A 138 0.52 6.83 14.17
N GLU A 139 1.11 6.25 15.22
CA GLU A 139 2.28 6.83 15.91
C GLU A 139 3.47 7.02 14.95
N ILE A 140 3.72 6.04 14.08
CA ILE A 140 4.78 6.09 13.07
C ILE A 140 4.49 7.14 11.99
N GLY A 141 3.23 7.51 11.76
CA GLY A 141 2.84 8.53 10.79
C GLY A 141 2.49 7.98 9.41
N PHE A 142 1.93 6.76 9.34
CA PHE A 142 1.33 6.27 8.09
C PHE A 142 0.08 7.09 7.73
N ASP A 143 -0.10 7.42 6.45
CA ASP A 143 -1.31 8.12 6.00
C ASP A 143 -2.49 7.16 5.90
N ARG A 144 -2.20 5.91 5.49
CA ARG A 144 -3.23 4.92 5.16
C ARG A 144 -2.82 3.51 5.54
N VAL A 145 -3.81 2.64 5.71
CA VAL A 145 -3.63 1.19 5.86
C VAL A 145 -4.55 0.44 4.89
N LEU A 146 -3.98 -0.50 4.14
CA LEU A 146 -4.69 -1.40 3.24
C LEU A 146 -4.94 -2.74 3.92
N THR A 147 -6.20 -3.15 4.02
CA THR A 147 -6.57 -4.38 4.74
C THR A 147 -7.80 -5.07 4.14
N SER A 148 -7.82 -6.41 4.19
CA SER A 148 -9.03 -7.23 4.05
C SER A 148 -9.54 -7.75 5.39
N SER A 149 -8.99 -7.24 6.49
CA SER A 149 -9.20 -7.68 7.88
C SER A 149 -9.03 -9.18 8.04
N THR A 150 -7.88 -9.69 7.56
CA THR A 150 -7.50 -11.11 7.63
C THR A 150 -8.46 -12.08 6.90
N LYS A 151 -9.37 -11.57 6.08
CA LYS A 151 -10.32 -12.40 5.30
C LYS A 151 -9.90 -12.54 3.84
N PRO A 152 -10.30 -13.63 3.16
CA PRO A 152 -10.10 -13.79 1.71
C PRO A 152 -10.59 -12.60 0.87
N THR A 153 -11.69 -11.96 1.28
CA THR A 153 -12.25 -10.77 0.64
C THR A 153 -12.51 -9.67 1.66
N ALA A 154 -12.43 -8.40 1.25
CA ALA A 154 -12.73 -7.28 2.14
C ALA A 154 -14.19 -7.27 2.60
N ILE A 155 -15.11 -7.82 1.79
CA ILE A 155 -16.53 -7.99 2.13
C ILE A 155 -16.71 -8.93 3.32
N GLU A 156 -15.91 -9.99 3.41
CA GLU A 156 -15.95 -10.89 4.57
C GLU A 156 -15.34 -10.23 5.82
N GLY A 157 -14.45 -9.25 5.64
CA GLY A 157 -13.78 -8.49 6.70
C GLY A 157 -14.55 -7.25 7.17
N ILE A 158 -15.76 -7.04 6.65
CA ILE A 158 -16.41 -5.73 6.66
C ILE A 158 -16.71 -5.18 8.06
N GLU A 159 -17.03 -6.04 9.02
CA GLU A 159 -17.30 -5.65 10.40
C GLU A 159 -16.05 -5.07 11.08
N VAL A 160 -14.89 -5.69 10.83
CA VAL A 160 -13.60 -5.23 11.36
C VAL A 160 -13.18 -3.95 10.66
N ILE A 161 -13.31 -3.86 9.33
CA ILE A 161 -13.02 -2.64 8.57
C ILE A 161 -13.90 -1.48 9.07
N THR A 162 -15.20 -1.72 9.29
CA THR A 162 -16.13 -0.70 9.82
C THR A 162 -15.73 -0.27 11.22
N SER A 163 -15.27 -1.20 12.06
CA SER A 163 -14.76 -0.88 13.39
C SER A 163 -13.48 -0.04 13.31
N LEU A 164 -12.53 -0.41 12.45
CA LEU A 164 -11.30 0.35 12.23
C LEU A 164 -11.62 1.77 11.77
N GLN A 165 -12.52 1.92 10.79
CA GLN A 165 -12.95 3.22 10.28
C GLN A 165 -13.60 4.06 11.39
N ARG A 166 -14.48 3.46 12.19
CA ARG A 166 -15.17 4.15 13.30
C ARG A 166 -14.21 4.66 14.38
N PHE A 167 -13.19 3.89 14.75
CA PHE A 167 -12.31 4.24 15.87
C PHE A 167 -11.04 4.99 15.46
N PHE A 168 -10.58 4.82 14.22
CA PHE A 168 -9.28 5.33 13.76
C PHE A 168 -9.33 6.16 12.48
N GLY A 169 -10.48 6.24 11.79
CA GLY A 169 -10.61 6.89 10.48
C GLY A 169 -10.25 8.39 10.46
N ASP A 170 -10.35 9.07 11.60
CA ASP A 170 -9.95 10.48 11.75
C ASP A 170 -8.43 10.67 11.87
N LYS A 171 -7.68 9.58 12.13
CA LYS A 171 -6.23 9.59 12.38
C LYS A 171 -5.43 8.93 11.25
N ILE A 172 -6.00 7.92 10.61
CA ILE A 172 -5.40 7.18 9.50
C ILE A 172 -6.50 6.72 8.54
N GLN A 173 -6.26 6.85 7.24
CA GLN A 173 -7.25 6.43 6.26
C GLN A 173 -7.28 4.89 6.16
N ILE A 174 -8.44 4.28 6.41
CA ILE A 174 -8.63 2.84 6.23
C ILE A 174 -9.02 2.57 4.78
N MET A 175 -8.30 1.67 4.13
CA MET A 175 -8.57 1.25 2.76
C MET A 175 -8.93 -0.24 2.74
N ALA A 176 -10.16 -0.52 2.34
CA ALA A 176 -10.60 -1.88 2.06
C ALA A 176 -9.98 -2.38 0.75
N GLY A 177 -9.23 -3.47 0.79
CA GLY A 177 -8.62 -4.06 -0.40
C GLY A 177 -8.50 -5.57 -0.30
N SER A 178 -8.79 -6.27 -1.40
CA SER A 178 -8.61 -7.72 -1.52
C SER A 178 -7.86 -8.07 -2.80
N GLY A 179 -6.92 -9.02 -2.72
CA GLY A 179 -6.04 -9.42 -3.83
C GLY A 179 -6.72 -10.17 -4.98
N LYS A 180 -8.05 -10.14 -5.09
CA LYS A 180 -8.78 -10.67 -6.24
C LYS A 180 -9.59 -9.55 -6.87
N TRP A 181 -9.50 -9.44 -8.19
CA TRP A 181 -10.38 -8.62 -9.02
C TRP A 181 -11.84 -8.94 -8.64
N CYS A 182 -12.54 -7.98 -8.05
CA CYS A 182 -13.99 -8.01 -7.96
C CYS A 182 -14.55 -7.25 -9.15
N GLU A 183 -15.62 -7.77 -9.78
CA GLU A 183 -16.36 -7.03 -10.81
C GLU A 183 -16.67 -5.61 -10.30
N PRO A 184 -16.62 -4.57 -11.17
CA PRO A 184 -16.80 -3.17 -10.76
C PRO A 184 -18.06 -2.90 -9.93
N LYS A 185 -19.10 -3.73 -10.06
CA LYS A 185 -20.36 -3.64 -9.32
C LYS A 185 -20.32 -4.21 -7.90
N LYS A 186 -19.22 -4.87 -7.49
CA LYS A 186 -19.03 -5.49 -6.18
C LYS A 186 -17.83 -4.93 -5.39
N CYS A 187 -17.06 -4.02 -5.98
CA CYS A 187 -16.04 -3.26 -5.27
C CYS A 187 -16.69 -2.16 -4.40
N PHE A 188 -17.15 -2.53 -3.22
CA PHE A 188 -17.58 -1.56 -2.22
C PHE A 188 -16.38 -1.20 -1.33
N ALA A 189 -15.78 -0.05 -1.58
CA ALA A 189 -14.98 0.65 -0.59
C ALA A 189 -15.96 1.38 0.34
N ILE A 190 -16.07 0.90 1.58
CA ILE A 190 -16.86 1.56 2.63
C ILE A 190 -16.17 2.88 2.99
N SER A 191 -16.92 3.97 2.85
CA SER A 191 -16.64 5.27 3.46
C SER A 191 -17.07 5.27 4.93
#